data_AF-A0A7W7LM26-F1
#
_entry.id   AF-A0A7W7LM26-F1
#
_cell.length_a   1.000
_cell.length_b   1.000
_cell.length_c   1.000
_cell.angle_alpha   90.00
_cell.angle_beta   90.00
_cell.angle_gamma   90.00
#
_symmetry.space_group_name_H-M   'P 1'
#
loop_
_entity.id
_entity.type
_entity.pdbx_description
1 polymer ?
#
loop_
_entity_poly.entity_id
_entity_poly.type
_entity_poly.pdbx_seq_one_letter_code
_entity_poly.pdbx_strand_id
1 'polypeptide(L)'
;MAPEVQQLRTYGNFRRPRSAGLGGLGLVPTGVLFIFLAAAGTAAPLDMMVGVLILLVGAIVLVPLAVRDRYGRHLGTLMYSRLAWGVGVMKGQNVYRSGVLSKVPGGKSLLPGLAMASDMYEATDGLGRPFGMIHYHDVEQYAVTIACSSQGGSLVDQADVDSWVANWGQFMRTMSGEPSLVGFQVVVEVAPDSGEKLHNEITHQASDSASRLARQVMADIDRDYPSGSPTINTYLSLVYDASSAIGRSKRAAADMAVEIGRRLPSLTARLATTGAGACAPLSATEIAEVVRTAYEPGVSQLIDQARAAGRDSGLTWAQAGPTTHVAKSKSYWHDGATSVTWMMGEAPRGEVFSDVLRNLLSAHGDIDRKRVSLIYRPHSPAEAATIADRDYRAARSRTETTRNGQAHAEAEYIAAAQTRQEEARGAGLTLFGLVVTATVLDDEDEEKSRVQAAEVAVENLSAPARIALRYAWGSQDAGFLAALPIGVILPEHVTLKLPKTLK
;
A
#
# COMPACT_ATOMS: atom_id res chain seq x y z
N MET A 1 18.75 -11.52 -42.84
CA MET A 1 18.14 -10.48 -41.99
C MET A 1 18.44 -10.90 -40.56
N ALA A 2 19.37 -10.23 -39.88
CA ALA A 2 19.68 -10.58 -38.49
C ALA A 2 18.43 -10.34 -37.65
N PRO A 3 18.10 -11.21 -36.67
CA PRO A 3 16.98 -10.93 -35.77
C PRO A 3 17.27 -9.60 -35.08
N GLU A 4 16.36 -8.65 -35.23
CA GLU A 4 16.40 -7.38 -34.53
C GLU A 4 16.35 -7.72 -33.03
N VAL A 5 17.46 -7.53 -32.32
CA VAL A 5 17.53 -7.79 -30.88
C VAL A 5 16.61 -6.78 -30.23
N GLN A 6 15.41 -7.23 -29.86
CA GLN A 6 14.39 -6.38 -29.25
C GLN A 6 14.93 -5.93 -27.89
N GLN A 7 15.38 -4.68 -27.82
CA GLN A 7 15.94 -4.12 -26.60
C GLN A 7 14.82 -4.01 -25.57
N LEU A 8 14.96 -4.75 -24.45
CA LEU A 8 13.98 -4.73 -23.37
C LEU A 8 13.83 -3.31 -22.82
N ARG A 9 12.58 -2.86 -22.68
CA ARG A 9 12.27 -1.55 -22.11
C ARG A 9 12.63 -1.55 -20.63
N THR A 10 13.37 -0.53 -20.23
CA THR A 10 13.68 -0.27 -18.83
C THR A 10 12.82 0.87 -18.31
N TYR A 11 12.42 0.75 -17.06
CA TYR A 11 11.68 1.74 -16.29
C TYR A 11 12.59 2.21 -15.15
N GLY A 12 12.40 3.44 -14.68
CA GLY A 12 13.28 3.97 -13.63
C GLY A 12 13.14 5.45 -13.42
N ASN A 13 14.27 6.09 -13.11
CA ASN A 13 14.32 7.50 -12.69
C ASN A 13 13.48 7.78 -11.44
N PHE A 14 13.39 6.80 -10.53
CA PHE A 14 12.72 6.99 -9.24
C PHE A 14 13.51 7.95 -8.37
N ARG A 15 12.86 9.04 -7.97
CA ARG A 15 13.46 10.09 -7.15
C ARG A 15 12.76 10.16 -5.81
N ARG A 16 13.54 10.25 -4.74
CA ARG A 16 13.00 10.57 -3.42
C ARG A 16 12.75 12.09 -3.35
N PRO A 17 11.56 12.53 -2.90
CA PRO A 17 11.34 13.94 -2.59
C PRO A 17 12.38 14.41 -1.57
N ARG A 18 13.05 15.54 -1.84
CA ARG A 18 14.01 16.15 -0.90
C ARG A 18 13.59 17.58 -0.64
N SER A 19 13.59 17.98 0.64
CA SER A 19 13.49 19.39 1.00
C SER A 19 14.81 20.10 0.68
N ALA A 20 14.72 21.37 0.26
CA ALA A 20 15.89 22.22 0.07
C ALA A 20 16.61 22.45 1.41
N GLY A 21 17.92 22.62 1.42
CA GLY A 21 18.67 22.98 2.63
C GLY A 21 20.18 22.76 2.48
N LEU A 22 20.94 23.14 3.51
CA LEU A 22 22.41 23.19 3.48
C LEU A 22 23.02 21.88 4.01
N GLY A 23 24.06 21.37 3.34
CA GLY A 23 24.84 20.22 3.83
C GLY A 23 24.05 18.91 4.02
N GLY A 24 22.94 18.73 3.29
CA GLY A 24 22.06 17.56 3.45
C GLY A 24 21.01 17.69 4.55
N LEU A 25 20.98 18.82 5.27
CA LEU A 25 19.88 19.20 6.15
C LEU A 25 18.70 19.71 5.31
N GLY A 26 17.47 19.46 5.75
CA GLY A 26 16.29 20.12 5.17
C GLY A 26 16.17 21.58 5.64
N LEU A 27 15.17 22.31 5.12
CA LEU A 27 14.94 23.73 5.47
C LEU A 27 14.81 23.94 6.98
N VAL A 28 14.02 23.09 7.65
CA VAL A 28 13.74 23.22 9.10
C VAL A 28 15.00 22.99 9.95
N PRO A 29 15.75 21.87 9.82
CA PRO A 29 17.01 21.73 10.56
C PRO A 29 18.04 22.82 10.23
N THR A 30 18.06 23.32 8.98
CA THR A 30 18.94 24.42 8.59
C THR A 30 18.58 25.71 9.34
N GLY A 31 17.29 26.04 9.45
CA GLY A 31 16.82 27.19 10.22
C GLY A 31 17.14 27.07 11.72
N VAL A 32 16.92 25.89 12.31
CA VAL A 32 17.27 25.59 13.70
C VAL A 32 18.77 25.76 13.94
N LEU A 33 19.62 25.31 13.02
CA LEU A 33 21.07 25.50 13.08
C LEU A 33 21.44 26.98 13.14
N PHE A 34 20.88 27.82 12.25
CA PHE A 34 21.15 29.25 12.27
C PHE A 34 20.69 29.94 13.56
N ILE A 35 19.54 29.52 14.12
CA ILE A 35 19.05 30.05 15.40
C ILE A 35 20.04 29.75 16.52
N PHE A 36 20.50 28.50 16.65
CA PHE A 36 21.47 28.13 17.69
C PHE A 36 22.83 28.80 17.48
N LEU A 37 23.30 28.93 16.24
CA LEU A 37 24.56 29.65 15.95
C LEU A 37 24.45 31.14 16.28
N ALA A 38 23.34 31.79 15.93
CA ALA A 38 23.12 33.21 16.26
C ALA A 38 22.98 33.43 17.77
N ALA A 39 22.24 32.56 18.46
CA ALA A 39 22.09 32.62 19.92
C ALA A 39 23.43 32.38 20.64
N ALA A 40 24.22 31.40 20.19
CA ALA A 40 25.54 31.16 20.74
C ALA A 40 26.51 32.32 20.47
N GLY A 41 26.50 32.88 19.26
CA GLY A 41 27.35 34.01 18.88
C GLY A 41 27.03 35.31 19.61
N THR A 42 25.76 35.51 20.00
CA THR A 42 25.34 36.66 20.82
C THR A 42 25.61 36.46 22.32
N ALA A 43 25.55 35.23 22.82
CA ALA A 43 25.83 34.91 24.22
C ALA A 43 27.33 34.80 24.55
N ALA A 44 28.14 34.31 23.61
CA ALA A 44 29.57 34.05 23.84
C ALA A 44 30.40 35.28 24.29
N PRO A 45 30.13 36.52 23.82
CA PRO A 45 30.82 37.71 24.32
C PRO A 45 30.45 38.08 25.76
N LEU A 46 29.29 37.64 26.27
CA LEU A 46 28.82 37.90 27.63
C LEU A 46 29.32 36.82 28.60
N ASP A 47 29.19 35.55 28.20
CA ASP A 47 29.68 34.39 28.93
C ASP A 47 29.95 33.22 27.96
N MET A 48 31.22 32.82 27.86
CA MET A 48 31.65 31.73 27.00
C MET A 48 31.00 30.39 27.37
N MET A 49 30.75 30.13 28.67
CA MET A 49 30.11 28.89 29.12
C MET A 49 28.66 28.82 28.65
N VAL A 50 27.93 29.95 28.68
CA VAL A 50 26.56 30.03 28.16
C VAL A 50 26.53 29.78 26.65
N GLY A 51 27.48 30.36 25.90
CA GLY A 51 27.62 30.09 24.46
C GLY A 51 27.86 28.61 24.14
N VAL A 52 28.76 27.95 24.89
CA VAL A 52 29.03 26.51 24.74
C VAL A 52 27.80 25.65 25.10
N LEU A 53 27.09 25.99 26.17
CA LEU A 53 25.88 25.27 26.57
C LEU A 53 24.78 25.36 25.50
N ILE A 54 24.57 26.54 24.91
CA ILE A 54 23.62 26.75 23.81
C ILE A 54 23.99 25.88 22.60
N LEU A 55 25.27 25.82 22.23
CA LEU A 55 25.71 24.94 21.14
C LEU A 55 25.52 23.46 21.47
N LEU A 56 25.76 23.05 22.71
CA LEU A 56 25.57 21.66 23.14
C LEU A 56 24.09 21.26 23.10
N VAL A 57 23.19 22.12 23.59
CA VAL A 57 21.73 21.92 23.45
C VAL A 57 21.33 21.92 21.98
N GLY A 58 21.87 22.84 21.18
CA GLY A 58 21.65 22.89 19.74
C GLY A 58 22.07 21.59 19.04
N ALA A 59 23.22 21.03 19.40
CA ALA A 59 23.69 19.75 18.88
C ALA A 59 22.75 18.60 19.29
N ILE A 60 22.29 18.54 20.53
CA ILE A 60 21.32 17.52 21.00
C ILE A 60 20.01 17.60 20.22
N VAL A 61 19.54 18.79 19.86
CA VAL A 61 18.33 18.98 19.04
C VAL A 61 18.59 18.66 17.57
N LEU A 62 19.74 19.07 17.02
CA LEU A 62 20.06 18.92 15.60
C LEU A 62 20.45 17.49 15.21
N VAL A 63 21.19 16.76 16.05
CA VAL A 63 21.68 15.42 15.72
C VAL A 63 20.53 14.46 15.35
N PRO A 64 19.42 14.36 16.11
CA PRO A 64 18.28 13.53 15.74
C PRO A 64 17.59 13.94 14.43
N LEU A 65 17.70 15.22 14.05
CA LEU A 65 17.17 15.77 12.79
C LEU A 65 18.15 15.63 11.62
N ALA A 66 19.46 15.53 11.88
CA ALA A 66 20.50 15.46 10.87
C ALA A 66 20.82 14.02 10.49
N VAL A 67 20.91 13.12 11.49
CA VAL A 67 21.28 11.72 11.29
C VAL A 67 20.12 10.98 10.65
N ARG A 68 20.41 10.35 9.51
CA ARG A 68 19.47 9.54 8.75
C ARG A 68 19.84 8.07 8.84
N ASP A 69 18.84 7.23 9.02
CA ASP A 69 18.97 5.78 8.90
C ASP A 69 19.19 5.35 7.44
N ARG A 70 19.52 4.08 7.21
CA ARG A 70 19.72 3.45 5.88
C ARG A 70 18.55 3.71 4.91
N TYR A 71 17.35 3.95 5.44
CA TYR A 71 16.14 4.24 4.67
C TYR A 71 15.81 5.74 4.56
N GLY A 72 16.71 6.63 4.99
CA GLY A 72 16.52 8.09 4.89
C GLY A 72 15.61 8.71 5.95
N ARG A 73 15.20 7.96 6.98
CA ARG A 73 14.41 8.48 8.11
C ARG A 73 15.30 9.17 9.14
N HIS A 74 14.80 10.27 9.72
CA HIS A 74 15.48 10.96 10.81
C HIS A 74 15.47 10.11 12.09
N LEU A 75 16.59 10.10 12.82
CA LEU A 75 16.70 9.38 14.09
C LEU A 75 15.65 9.85 15.11
N GLY A 76 15.31 11.13 15.13
CA GLY A 76 14.25 11.67 15.97
C GLY A 76 12.89 11.04 15.70
N THR A 77 12.57 10.73 14.43
CA THR A 77 11.33 10.03 14.06
C THR A 77 11.32 8.60 14.61
N LEU A 78 12.46 7.91 14.60
CA LEU A 78 12.58 6.55 15.16
C LEU A 78 12.43 6.53 16.68
N MET A 79 13.01 7.52 17.37
CA MET A 79 12.86 7.68 18.82
C MET A 79 11.41 7.98 19.18
N TYR A 80 10.79 8.92 18.48
CA TYR A 80 9.39 9.26 18.68
C TYR A 80 8.48 8.04 18.46
N SER A 81 8.67 7.27 17.39
CA SER A 81 7.84 6.10 17.13
C SER A 81 7.97 5.03 18.21
N ARG A 82 9.18 4.82 18.77
CA ARG A 82 9.38 3.87 19.88
C ARG A 82 8.74 4.34 21.18
N LEU A 83 8.83 5.64 21.48
CA LEU A 83 8.18 6.23 22.66
C LEU A 83 6.66 6.18 22.53
N ALA A 84 6.12 6.59 21.38
CA ALA A 84 4.69 6.53 21.09
C ALA A 84 4.15 5.11 21.21
N TRP A 85 4.87 4.13 20.66
CA TRP A 85 4.55 2.71 20.81
C TRP A 85 4.54 2.27 22.29
N GLY A 86 5.60 2.57 23.04
CA GLY A 86 5.68 2.20 24.46
C GLY A 86 4.53 2.80 25.28
N VAL A 87 4.21 4.08 25.04
CA VAL A 87 3.06 4.74 25.67
C VAL A 87 1.73 4.12 25.25
N GLY A 88 1.58 3.75 23.98
CA GLY A 88 0.37 3.09 23.48
C GLY A 88 0.14 1.72 24.12
N VAL A 89 1.19 0.91 24.26
CA VAL A 89 1.15 -0.39 24.96
C VAL A 89 0.80 -0.21 26.42
N MET A 90 1.42 0.76 27.12
CA MET A 90 1.08 1.06 28.53
C MET A 90 -0.39 1.48 28.71
N LYS A 91 -0.99 2.11 27.69
CA LYS A 91 -2.41 2.48 27.66
C LYS A 91 -3.35 1.35 27.18
N GLY A 92 -2.81 0.18 26.82
CA GLY A 92 -3.58 -0.94 26.30
C GLY A 92 -4.15 -0.71 24.89
N GLN A 93 -3.63 0.27 24.14
CA GLN A 93 -4.11 0.59 22.78
C GLN A 93 -3.74 -0.47 21.75
N ASN A 94 -2.83 -1.39 22.09
CA ASN A 94 -2.36 -2.45 21.22
C ASN A 94 -3.25 -3.72 21.26
N VAL A 95 -4.25 -3.77 22.15
CA VAL A 95 -5.18 -4.89 22.28
C VAL A 95 -6.57 -4.42 21.91
N TYR A 96 -7.20 -5.18 21.02
CA TYR A 96 -8.59 -4.97 20.64
C TYR A 96 -9.38 -6.24 20.88
N ARG A 97 -10.55 -6.07 21.47
CA ARG A 97 -11.54 -7.12 21.70
C ARG A 97 -12.88 -6.54 21.28
N SER A 98 -13.55 -7.19 20.35
CA SER A 98 -14.92 -6.90 19.94
C SER A 98 -15.86 -8.02 20.41
N GLY A 99 -17.16 -7.87 20.18
CA GLY A 99 -18.19 -8.81 20.64
C GLY A 99 -19.12 -8.23 21.71
N VAL A 100 -20.15 -9.00 22.08
CA VAL A 100 -21.33 -8.51 22.86
C VAL A 100 -20.95 -7.92 24.22
N LEU A 101 -19.91 -8.45 24.86
CA LEU A 101 -19.41 -7.98 26.17
C LEU A 101 -18.25 -6.98 26.06
N SER A 102 -17.91 -6.54 24.85
CA SER A 102 -16.79 -5.63 24.61
C SER A 102 -17.17 -4.16 24.79
N LYS A 103 -16.16 -3.28 24.78
CA LYS A 103 -16.36 -1.83 24.74
C LYS A 103 -16.86 -1.34 23.38
N VAL A 104 -16.85 -2.19 22.35
CA VAL A 104 -17.35 -1.87 21.02
C VAL A 104 -18.88 -1.93 21.06
N PRO A 105 -19.59 -0.83 20.76
CA PRO A 105 -21.04 -0.79 20.86
C PRO A 105 -21.72 -1.85 19.99
N GLY A 106 -22.73 -2.52 20.55
CA GLY A 106 -23.65 -3.39 19.79
C GLY A 106 -23.12 -4.76 19.42
N GLY A 107 -22.01 -5.21 20.01
CA GLY A 107 -21.49 -6.57 19.78
C GLY A 107 -20.94 -6.84 18.38
N LYS A 108 -20.63 -5.76 17.65
CA LYS A 108 -20.15 -5.76 16.27
C LYS A 108 -18.63 -5.95 16.20
N SER A 109 -18.15 -6.63 15.17
CA SER A 109 -16.71 -6.74 14.85
C SER A 109 -16.30 -5.59 13.94
N LEU A 110 -16.26 -4.37 14.47
CA LEU A 110 -15.85 -3.19 13.71
C LEU A 110 -14.37 -3.26 13.30
N LEU A 111 -14.01 -2.56 12.23
CA LEU A 111 -12.60 -2.41 11.87
C LEU A 111 -11.84 -1.64 12.96
N PRO A 112 -10.56 -1.98 13.22
CA PRO A 112 -9.76 -1.29 14.20
C PRO A 112 -9.00 -0.08 13.63
N GLY A 113 -8.39 0.69 14.53
CA GLY A 113 -7.41 1.72 14.17
C GLY A 113 -7.96 2.78 13.22
N LEU A 114 -7.22 3.05 12.15
CA LEU A 114 -7.54 4.09 11.15
C LEU A 114 -8.89 3.89 10.43
N ALA A 115 -9.42 2.67 10.46
CA ALA A 115 -10.68 2.33 9.82
C ALA A 115 -11.85 2.21 10.82
N MET A 116 -11.64 2.53 12.11
CA MET A 116 -12.69 2.43 13.13
C MET A 116 -13.87 3.37 12.88
N ALA A 117 -13.60 4.61 12.49
CA ALA A 117 -14.61 5.59 12.10
C ALA A 117 -14.92 5.48 10.60
N SER A 118 -15.26 4.27 10.13
CA SER A 118 -15.67 4.04 8.75
C SER A 118 -17.05 3.41 8.62
N ASP A 119 -17.82 3.93 7.67
CA ASP A 119 -19.13 3.39 7.29
C ASP A 119 -19.11 2.88 5.85
N MET A 120 -20.04 2.00 5.51
CA MET A 120 -20.22 1.46 4.17
C MET A 120 -21.53 1.94 3.57
N TYR A 121 -21.46 2.42 2.35
CA TYR A 121 -22.60 2.74 1.51
C TYR A 121 -22.59 1.83 0.28
N GLU A 122 -23.76 1.54 -0.26
CA GLU A 122 -23.88 0.80 -1.50
C GLU A 122 -24.69 1.62 -2.51
N ALA A 123 -24.23 1.60 -3.76
CA ALA A 123 -24.87 2.28 -4.87
C ALA A 123 -24.69 1.46 -6.15
N THR A 124 -25.27 1.95 -7.25
CA THR A 124 -25.20 1.31 -8.56
C THR A 124 -24.51 2.22 -9.55
N ASP A 125 -23.60 1.67 -10.35
CA ASP A 125 -22.86 2.42 -11.36
C ASP A 125 -23.69 2.65 -12.65
N GLY A 126 -23.10 3.38 -13.60
CA GLY A 126 -23.77 3.67 -14.88
C GLY A 126 -24.09 2.45 -15.76
N LEU A 127 -23.60 1.25 -15.42
CA LEU A 127 -23.89 -0.02 -16.11
C LEU A 127 -24.85 -0.92 -15.31
N GLY A 128 -25.39 -0.44 -14.18
CA GLY A 128 -26.27 -1.26 -13.34
C GLY A 128 -25.52 -2.19 -12.38
N ARG A 129 -24.20 -2.06 -12.24
CA ARG A 129 -23.40 -2.91 -11.34
C ARG A 129 -23.40 -2.34 -9.92
N PRO A 130 -23.64 -3.15 -8.87
CA PRO A 130 -23.52 -2.68 -7.49
C PRO A 130 -22.06 -2.35 -7.18
N PHE A 131 -21.84 -1.32 -6.37
CA PHE A 131 -20.53 -0.99 -5.83
C PHE A 131 -20.63 -0.48 -4.39
N GLY A 132 -19.74 -0.97 -3.54
CA GLY A 132 -19.56 -0.50 -2.18
C GLY A 132 -18.65 0.72 -2.12
N MET A 133 -18.96 1.63 -1.22
CA MET A 133 -18.23 2.87 -0.98
C MET A 133 -17.98 3.04 0.52
N ILE A 134 -16.72 2.95 0.91
CA ILE A 134 -16.27 3.12 2.30
C ILE A 134 -16.11 4.62 2.56
N HIS A 135 -16.74 5.16 3.60
CA HIS A 135 -16.56 6.54 4.04
C HIS A 135 -15.68 6.57 5.29
N TYR A 136 -14.51 7.18 5.19
CA TYR A 136 -13.65 7.47 6.34
C TYR A 136 -13.99 8.85 6.92
N HIS A 137 -14.69 8.87 8.05
CA HIS A 137 -15.21 10.12 8.65
C HIS A 137 -14.12 11.07 9.14
N ASP A 138 -13.02 10.54 9.67
CA ASP A 138 -11.94 11.37 10.25
C ASP A 138 -11.25 12.28 9.21
N VAL A 139 -11.22 11.83 7.96
CA VAL A 139 -10.58 12.54 6.83
C VAL A 139 -11.57 12.99 5.77
N GLU A 140 -12.83 12.58 5.88
CA GLU A 140 -13.89 12.84 4.90
C GLU A 140 -13.50 12.38 3.50
N GLN A 141 -13.09 11.11 3.40
CA GLN A 141 -12.69 10.48 2.16
C GLN A 141 -13.54 9.24 1.87
N TYR A 142 -13.80 9.00 0.59
CA TYR A 142 -14.56 7.86 0.12
C TYR A 142 -13.65 6.93 -0.69
N ALA A 143 -13.67 5.64 -0.39
CA ALA A 143 -12.93 4.63 -1.12
C ALA A 143 -13.87 3.64 -1.83
N VAL A 144 -13.56 3.32 -3.09
CA VAL A 144 -14.25 2.28 -3.88
C VAL A 144 -13.21 1.29 -4.38
N THR A 145 -13.52 0.00 -4.31
CA THR A 145 -12.61 -1.09 -4.71
C THR A 145 -13.13 -1.83 -5.93
N ILE A 146 -12.22 -2.12 -6.86
CA ILE A 146 -12.45 -2.83 -8.10
C ILE A 146 -11.67 -4.15 -8.03
N ALA A 147 -12.34 -5.28 -8.23
CA ALA A 147 -11.68 -6.57 -8.42
C ALA A 147 -11.24 -6.73 -9.87
N CYS A 148 -10.07 -7.31 -10.07
CA CYS A 148 -9.41 -7.48 -11.36
C CYS A 148 -8.98 -8.95 -11.52
N SER A 149 -9.36 -9.56 -12.64
CA SER A 149 -8.97 -10.93 -13.00
C SER A 149 -7.68 -10.93 -13.83
N SER A 150 -6.57 -10.49 -13.23
CA SER A 150 -5.27 -10.40 -13.91
C SER A 150 -4.79 -11.78 -14.35
N GLN A 151 -4.51 -11.97 -15.63
CA GLN A 151 -3.96 -13.22 -16.14
C GLN A 151 -2.46 -13.31 -15.80
N GLY A 152 -1.99 -14.50 -15.44
CA GLY A 152 -0.56 -14.73 -15.20
C GLY A 152 0.25 -14.46 -16.46
N GLY A 153 1.41 -13.79 -16.33
CA GLY A 153 2.26 -13.38 -17.45
C GLY A 153 3.03 -14.51 -18.15
N SER A 154 2.57 -15.77 -18.06
CA SER A 154 3.19 -16.90 -18.75
C SER A 154 2.71 -16.97 -20.20
N LEU A 155 3.62 -17.24 -21.14
CA LEU A 155 3.31 -17.40 -22.58
C LEU A 155 2.73 -16.13 -23.23
N VAL A 156 3.13 -14.95 -22.74
CA VAL A 156 2.75 -13.65 -23.32
C VAL A 156 3.94 -13.09 -24.10
N ASP A 157 3.69 -12.54 -25.28
CA ASP A 157 4.72 -11.88 -26.09
C ASP A 157 5.15 -10.54 -25.47
N GLN A 158 6.43 -10.20 -25.62
CA GLN A 158 6.98 -8.95 -25.05
C GLN A 158 6.26 -7.70 -25.59
N ALA A 159 5.75 -7.73 -26.82
CA ALA A 159 4.99 -6.62 -27.39
C ALA A 159 3.66 -6.34 -26.67
N ASP A 160 2.99 -7.39 -26.18
CA ASP A 160 1.77 -7.25 -25.38
C ASP A 160 2.08 -6.71 -23.99
N VAL A 161 3.16 -7.22 -23.37
CA VAL A 161 3.66 -6.72 -22.08
C VAL A 161 3.99 -5.22 -22.19
N ASP A 162 4.71 -4.82 -23.23
CA ASP A 162 5.06 -3.43 -23.51
C ASP A 162 3.81 -2.55 -23.72
N SER A 163 2.77 -3.09 -24.34
CA SER A 163 1.49 -2.41 -24.55
C SER A 163 0.71 -2.26 -23.23
N TRP A 164 0.67 -3.30 -22.40
CA TRP A 164 0.04 -3.24 -21.07
C TRP A 164 0.72 -2.24 -20.16
N VAL A 165 2.06 -2.20 -20.14
CA VAL A 165 2.80 -1.23 -19.33
C VAL A 165 2.59 0.20 -19.85
N ALA A 166 2.52 0.40 -21.17
CA ALA A 166 2.18 1.70 -21.75
C ALA A 166 0.76 2.15 -21.34
N ASN A 167 -0.23 1.25 -21.41
CA ASN A 167 -1.60 1.51 -20.98
C ASN A 167 -1.68 1.80 -19.47
N TRP A 168 -0.89 1.11 -18.65
CA TRP A 168 -0.76 1.41 -17.22
C TRP A 168 -0.20 2.82 -16.98
N GLY A 169 0.84 3.21 -17.73
CA GLY A 169 1.35 4.59 -17.71
C GLY A 169 0.29 5.63 -18.06
N GLN A 170 -0.53 5.35 -19.09
CA GLN A 170 -1.65 6.21 -19.46
C GLN A 170 -2.75 6.25 -18.39
N PHE A 171 -3.05 5.13 -17.73
CA PHE A 171 -3.99 5.05 -16.62
C PHE A 171 -3.51 5.93 -15.46
N MET A 172 -2.25 5.80 -15.03
CA MET A 172 -1.67 6.64 -13.96
C MET A 172 -1.71 8.13 -14.31
N ARG A 173 -1.45 8.50 -15.57
CA ARG A 173 -1.58 9.88 -16.05
C ARG A 173 -3.02 10.38 -15.95
N THR A 174 -3.99 9.53 -16.29
CA THR A 174 -5.43 9.85 -16.17
C THR A 174 -5.79 10.11 -14.71
N MET A 175 -5.27 9.31 -13.78
CA MET A 175 -5.50 9.48 -12.33
C MET A 175 -4.98 10.83 -11.80
N SER A 176 -3.97 11.43 -12.45
CA SER A 176 -3.46 12.76 -12.08
C SER A 176 -4.43 13.90 -12.39
N GLY A 177 -5.36 13.68 -13.33
CA GLY A 177 -6.42 14.63 -13.69
C GLY A 177 -7.81 14.22 -13.18
N GLU A 178 -7.90 13.12 -12.42
CA GLU A 178 -9.16 12.60 -11.93
C GLU A 178 -9.73 13.52 -10.83
N PRO A 179 -10.95 14.06 -10.98
CA PRO A 179 -11.49 15.02 -10.04
C PRO A 179 -11.62 14.43 -8.63
N SER A 180 -11.11 15.18 -7.65
CA SER A 180 -11.14 14.84 -6.21
C SER A 180 -10.36 13.58 -5.82
N LEU A 181 -9.57 12.99 -6.71
CA LEU A 181 -8.77 11.81 -6.37
C LEU A 181 -7.61 12.21 -5.44
N VAL A 182 -7.54 11.56 -4.29
CA VAL A 182 -6.45 11.71 -3.31
C VAL A 182 -5.30 10.75 -3.64
N GLY A 183 -5.67 9.55 -4.10
CA GLY A 183 -4.74 8.52 -4.51
C GLY A 183 -5.47 7.22 -4.83
N PHE A 184 -4.69 6.22 -5.18
CA PHE A 184 -5.21 4.88 -5.47
C PHE A 184 -4.23 3.82 -5.02
N GLN A 185 -4.72 2.61 -4.85
CA GLN A 185 -3.98 1.49 -4.31
C GLN A 185 -4.21 0.28 -5.21
N VAL A 186 -3.15 -0.48 -5.48
CA VAL A 186 -3.23 -1.79 -6.12
C VAL A 186 -2.78 -2.84 -5.12
N VAL A 187 -3.65 -3.79 -4.79
CA VAL A 187 -3.36 -4.90 -3.89
C VAL A 187 -3.37 -6.18 -4.69
N VAL A 188 -2.24 -6.88 -4.69
CA VAL A 188 -2.16 -8.26 -5.17
C VAL A 188 -2.07 -9.16 -3.95
N GLU A 189 -3.06 -10.03 -3.80
CA GLU A 189 -3.16 -11.00 -2.74
C GLU A 189 -2.90 -12.40 -3.30
N VAL A 190 -2.04 -13.14 -2.64
CA VAL A 190 -1.78 -14.55 -2.89
C VAL A 190 -2.24 -15.32 -1.65
N ALA A 191 -3.17 -16.24 -1.83
CA ALA A 191 -3.74 -17.07 -0.77
C ALA A 191 -3.98 -18.50 -1.29
N PRO A 192 -4.07 -19.52 -0.42
CA PRO A 192 -4.52 -20.85 -0.83
C PRO A 192 -5.93 -20.75 -1.43
N ASP A 193 -6.18 -21.53 -2.47
CA ASP A 193 -7.54 -21.85 -2.87
C ASP A 193 -8.24 -22.63 -1.73
N SER A 194 -9.52 -22.38 -1.52
CA SER A 194 -10.34 -23.16 -0.58
C SER A 194 -10.64 -24.55 -1.15
N GLY A 195 -10.43 -24.74 -2.46
CA GLY A 195 -10.70 -25.98 -3.18
C GLY A 195 -12.17 -26.17 -3.56
N GLU A 196 -13.07 -25.31 -3.08
CA GLU A 196 -14.50 -25.34 -3.41
C GLU A 196 -14.77 -25.19 -4.91
N LYS A 197 -13.91 -24.43 -5.62
CA LYS A 197 -14.00 -24.32 -7.09
C LYS A 197 -13.75 -25.67 -7.77
N LEU A 198 -12.71 -26.38 -7.34
CA LEU A 198 -12.39 -27.71 -7.86
C LEU A 198 -13.48 -28.72 -7.49
N HIS A 199 -13.96 -28.69 -6.25
CA HIS A 199 -15.05 -29.54 -5.77
C HIS A 199 -16.32 -29.39 -6.61
N ASN A 200 -16.73 -28.14 -6.86
CA ASN A 200 -17.90 -27.86 -7.69
C ASN A 200 -17.69 -28.26 -9.14
N GLU A 201 -16.50 -28.04 -9.71
CA GLU A 201 -16.21 -28.45 -11.08
C GLU A 201 -16.25 -29.97 -11.25
N ILE A 202 -15.67 -30.72 -10.30
CA ILE A 202 -15.72 -32.19 -10.28
C ILE A 202 -17.18 -32.67 -10.16
N THR A 203 -17.95 -32.06 -9.25
CA THR A 203 -19.35 -32.43 -9.02
C THR A 203 -20.22 -32.12 -10.24
N HIS A 204 -20.01 -30.96 -10.87
CA HIS A 204 -20.78 -30.51 -12.04
C HIS A 204 -20.43 -31.30 -13.31
N GLN A 205 -19.17 -31.69 -13.50
CA GLN A 205 -18.75 -32.54 -14.61
C GLN A 205 -18.94 -34.05 -14.33
N ALA A 206 -19.43 -34.43 -13.15
CA ALA A 206 -19.65 -35.83 -12.81
C ALA A 206 -20.68 -36.45 -13.76
N SER A 207 -20.32 -37.59 -14.36
CA SER A 207 -21.21 -38.35 -15.23
C SER A 207 -21.68 -39.64 -14.56
N ASP A 208 -22.98 -39.91 -14.65
CA ASP A 208 -23.60 -41.14 -14.14
C ASP A 208 -23.06 -42.40 -14.83
N SER A 209 -22.49 -42.29 -16.03
CA SER A 209 -21.87 -43.39 -16.76
C SER A 209 -20.36 -43.53 -16.49
N ALA A 210 -19.77 -42.69 -15.64
CA ALA A 210 -18.34 -42.77 -15.31
C ALA A 210 -18.01 -44.09 -14.61
N SER A 211 -16.85 -44.69 -14.96
CA SER A 211 -16.37 -45.92 -14.33
C SER A 211 -16.10 -45.74 -12.83
N ARG A 212 -16.16 -46.84 -12.06
CA ARG A 212 -15.92 -46.79 -10.61
C ARG A 212 -14.53 -46.24 -10.27
N LEU A 213 -13.51 -46.61 -11.04
CA LEU A 213 -12.14 -46.11 -10.87
C LEU A 213 -12.06 -44.59 -11.10
N ALA A 214 -12.71 -44.07 -12.15
CA ALA A 214 -12.70 -42.63 -12.44
C ALA A 214 -13.35 -41.82 -11.33
N ARG A 215 -14.49 -42.28 -10.78
CA ARG A 215 -15.15 -41.62 -9.63
C ARG A 215 -14.26 -41.64 -8.38
N GLN A 216 -13.59 -42.77 -8.13
CA GLN A 216 -12.71 -42.89 -6.98
C GLN A 216 -11.49 -41.96 -7.11
N VAL A 217 -10.86 -41.91 -8.28
CA VAL A 217 -9.74 -40.99 -8.55
C VAL A 217 -10.18 -39.54 -8.40
N MET A 218 -11.34 -39.14 -8.93
CA MET A 218 -11.83 -37.77 -8.79
C MET A 218 -12.17 -37.43 -7.33
N ALA A 219 -12.73 -38.37 -6.56
CA ALA A 219 -12.99 -38.18 -5.13
C ALA A 219 -11.68 -38.11 -4.31
N ASP A 220 -10.65 -38.86 -4.71
CA ASP A 220 -9.32 -38.79 -4.09
C ASP A 220 -8.64 -37.45 -4.41
N ILE A 221 -8.73 -36.97 -5.66
CA ILE A 221 -8.23 -35.63 -6.05
C ILE A 221 -8.98 -34.54 -5.27
N ASP A 222 -10.30 -34.62 -5.19
CA ASP A 222 -11.12 -33.66 -4.44
C ASP A 222 -10.82 -33.64 -2.94
N ARG A 223 -10.37 -34.76 -2.37
CA ARG A 223 -9.96 -34.81 -0.96
C ARG A 223 -8.52 -34.33 -0.73
N ASP A 224 -7.61 -34.69 -1.62
CA ASP A 224 -6.16 -34.57 -1.39
C ASP A 224 -5.53 -33.32 -2.03
N TYR A 225 -6.19 -32.70 -3.02
CA TYR A 225 -5.72 -31.52 -3.77
C TYR A 225 -6.27 -30.13 -3.36
N PRO A 226 -7.37 -29.95 -2.57
CA PRO A 226 -7.96 -28.65 -2.25
C PRO A 226 -6.96 -27.62 -1.69
N SER A 227 -6.01 -28.07 -0.87
CA SER A 227 -5.09 -27.21 -0.14
C SER A 227 -3.71 -27.20 -0.80
N GLY A 228 -3.52 -26.44 -1.87
CA GLY A 228 -2.18 -26.31 -2.44
C GLY A 228 -1.99 -25.38 -3.64
N SER A 229 -3.04 -25.11 -4.42
CA SER A 229 -2.93 -24.16 -5.53
C SER A 229 -3.11 -22.72 -5.02
N PRO A 230 -2.15 -21.82 -5.27
CA PRO A 230 -2.31 -20.42 -4.88
C PRO A 230 -3.28 -19.71 -5.82
N THR A 231 -4.30 -19.08 -5.25
CA THR A 231 -5.13 -18.09 -5.94
C THR A 231 -4.49 -16.71 -5.83
N ILE A 232 -4.44 -15.99 -6.95
CA ILE A 232 -3.99 -14.60 -7.00
C ILE A 232 -5.20 -13.70 -7.22
N ASN A 233 -5.54 -12.90 -6.24
CA ASN A 233 -6.60 -11.89 -6.32
C ASN A 233 -5.97 -10.51 -6.48
N THR A 234 -6.42 -9.75 -7.48
CA THR A 234 -5.94 -8.39 -7.72
C THR A 234 -7.07 -7.39 -7.48
N TYR A 235 -6.80 -6.36 -6.70
CA TYR A 235 -7.74 -5.30 -6.37
C TYR A 235 -7.15 -3.93 -6.65
N LEU A 236 -7.98 -3.00 -7.08
CA LEU A 236 -7.64 -1.59 -7.22
C LEU A 236 -8.63 -0.74 -6.42
N SER A 237 -8.15 -0.01 -5.43
CA SER A 237 -8.96 0.93 -4.63
C SER A 237 -8.69 2.37 -5.04
N LEU A 238 -9.73 3.14 -5.31
CA LEU A 238 -9.68 4.58 -5.63
C LEU A 238 -10.18 5.37 -4.43
N VAL A 239 -9.46 6.41 -4.02
CA VAL A 239 -9.78 7.24 -2.85
C VAL A 239 -10.08 8.67 -3.28
N TYR A 240 -11.26 9.16 -2.93
CA TYR A 240 -11.77 10.47 -3.30
C TYR A 240 -11.99 11.35 -2.06
N ASP A 241 -11.62 12.61 -2.16
CA ASP A 241 -11.88 13.62 -1.14
C ASP A 241 -13.34 14.09 -1.26
N ALA A 242 -14.06 14.14 -0.14
CA ALA A 242 -15.45 14.63 -0.10
C ALA A 242 -15.56 16.17 -0.10
N SER A 243 -14.46 16.89 0.13
CA SER A 243 -14.45 18.34 0.18
C SER A 243 -14.87 18.95 -1.16
N SER A 244 -15.81 19.90 -1.13
CA SER A 244 -16.22 20.64 -2.31
C SER A 244 -15.20 21.74 -2.64
N ALA A 245 -14.90 21.91 -3.93
CA ALA A 245 -14.15 23.08 -4.41
C ALA A 245 -14.98 24.39 -4.32
N ILE A 246 -16.32 24.27 -4.28
CA ILE A 246 -17.27 25.38 -4.25
C ILE A 246 -17.95 25.40 -2.89
N GLY A 247 -17.55 26.35 -2.03
CA GLY A 247 -18.04 26.45 -0.65
C GLY A 247 -17.38 25.45 0.31
N ARG A 248 -17.37 25.76 1.61
CA ARG A 248 -16.85 24.85 2.66
C ARG A 248 -17.81 23.69 3.00
N SER A 249 -18.69 23.30 2.07
CA SER A 249 -19.63 22.19 2.29
C SER A 249 -18.98 20.87 1.90
N LYS A 250 -19.19 19.84 2.72
CA LYS A 250 -18.83 18.46 2.40
C LYS A 250 -19.91 17.86 1.50
N ARG A 251 -19.52 17.12 0.47
CA ARG A 251 -20.46 16.38 -0.38
C ARG A 251 -21.07 15.23 0.42
N ALA A 252 -22.37 15.00 0.27
CA ALA A 252 -23.03 13.87 0.90
C ALA A 252 -22.66 12.56 0.21
N ALA A 253 -22.82 11.43 0.89
CA ALA A 253 -22.54 10.11 0.33
C ALA A 253 -23.32 9.85 -0.96
N ALA A 254 -24.58 10.31 -1.05
CA ALA A 254 -25.40 10.17 -2.26
C ALA A 254 -24.81 10.93 -3.47
N ASP A 255 -24.29 12.13 -3.26
CA ASP A 255 -23.66 12.93 -4.33
C ASP A 255 -22.36 12.26 -4.80
N MET A 256 -21.55 11.79 -3.86
CA MET A 256 -20.31 11.06 -4.15
C MET A 256 -20.59 9.76 -4.91
N ALA A 257 -21.63 9.02 -4.52
CA ALA A 257 -22.06 7.81 -5.21
C ALA A 257 -22.44 8.08 -6.67
N VAL A 258 -23.19 9.15 -6.95
CA VAL A 258 -23.55 9.54 -8.32
C VAL A 258 -22.31 9.93 -9.13
N GLU A 259 -21.40 10.73 -8.55
CA GLU A 259 -20.20 11.20 -9.23
C GLU A 259 -19.22 10.06 -9.56
N ILE A 260 -18.99 9.16 -8.60
CA ILE A 260 -18.12 7.99 -8.75
C ILE A 260 -18.79 6.96 -9.68
N GLY A 261 -20.06 6.63 -9.44
CA GLY A 261 -20.83 5.64 -10.21
C GLY A 261 -20.90 5.97 -11.71
N ARG A 262 -20.97 7.26 -12.08
CA ARG A 262 -20.94 7.69 -13.49
C ARG A 262 -19.59 7.45 -14.16
N ARG A 263 -18.49 7.47 -13.41
CA ARG A 263 -17.11 7.34 -13.94
C ARG A 263 -16.59 5.91 -13.92
N LEU A 264 -17.05 5.10 -12.96
CA LEU A 264 -16.63 3.70 -12.76
C LEU A 264 -16.59 2.84 -14.03
N PRO A 265 -17.61 2.84 -14.91
CA PRO A 265 -17.57 2.08 -16.17
C PRO A 265 -16.33 2.41 -17.02
N SER A 266 -16.04 3.69 -17.21
CA SER A 266 -14.89 4.14 -17.99
C SER A 266 -13.56 3.79 -17.33
N LEU A 267 -13.50 3.81 -16.00
CA LEU A 267 -12.30 3.44 -15.23
C LEU A 267 -12.04 1.94 -15.34
N THR A 268 -13.07 1.11 -15.16
CA THR A 268 -12.96 -0.35 -15.31
C THR A 268 -12.56 -0.76 -16.73
N ALA A 269 -13.08 -0.08 -17.76
CA ALA A 269 -12.72 -0.36 -19.14
C ALA A 269 -11.27 0.01 -19.46
N ARG A 270 -10.77 1.15 -18.94
CA ARG A 270 -9.36 1.53 -19.10
C ARG A 270 -8.43 0.56 -18.37
N LEU A 271 -8.80 0.17 -17.15
CA LEU A 271 -8.00 -0.76 -16.35
C LEU A 271 -7.86 -2.13 -17.03
N ALA A 272 -8.91 -2.63 -17.68
CA ALA A 272 -8.85 -3.88 -18.42
C ALA A 272 -7.76 -3.89 -19.53
N THR A 273 -7.43 -2.73 -20.10
CA THR A 273 -6.38 -2.61 -21.14
C THR A 273 -4.94 -2.69 -20.61
N THR A 274 -4.75 -2.67 -19.29
CA THR A 274 -3.42 -2.68 -18.65
C THR A 274 -2.94 -4.10 -18.29
N GLY A 275 -3.58 -5.14 -18.82
CA GLY A 275 -3.34 -6.53 -18.42
C GLY A 275 -4.04 -6.95 -17.11
N ALA A 276 -4.84 -6.06 -16.51
CA ALA A 276 -5.62 -6.36 -15.30
C ALA A 276 -6.80 -7.33 -15.55
N GLY A 277 -7.08 -7.65 -16.82
CA GLY A 277 -8.17 -8.55 -17.20
C GLY A 277 -9.55 -7.93 -16.97
N ALA A 278 -10.54 -8.79 -16.71
CA ALA A 278 -11.90 -8.32 -16.41
C ALA A 278 -11.89 -7.55 -15.09
N CYS A 279 -12.44 -6.32 -15.11
CA CYS A 279 -12.47 -5.43 -13.96
C CYS A 279 -13.91 -5.06 -13.60
N ALA A 280 -14.31 -5.31 -12.35
CA ALA A 280 -15.64 -4.99 -11.84
C ALA A 280 -15.56 -4.38 -10.44
N PRO A 281 -16.40 -3.38 -10.11
CA PRO A 281 -16.47 -2.88 -8.74
C PRO A 281 -16.97 -3.98 -7.81
N LEU A 282 -16.46 -4.00 -6.58
CA LEU A 282 -16.96 -4.87 -5.52
C LEU A 282 -18.18 -4.23 -4.85
N SER A 283 -19.20 -5.03 -4.57
CA SER A 283 -20.35 -4.64 -3.74
C SER A 283 -19.96 -4.48 -2.26
N ALA A 284 -20.86 -3.93 -1.44
CA ALA A 284 -20.59 -3.70 -0.02
C ALA A 284 -20.27 -5.01 0.73
N THR A 285 -21.01 -6.08 0.45
CA THR A 285 -20.80 -7.39 1.06
C THR A 285 -19.47 -8.00 0.63
N GLU A 286 -19.12 -7.91 -0.65
CA GLU A 286 -17.85 -8.47 -1.15
C GLU A 286 -16.63 -7.78 -0.55
N ILE A 287 -16.69 -6.46 -0.33
CA ILE A 287 -15.64 -5.74 0.38
C ILE A 287 -15.55 -6.23 1.84
N ALA A 288 -16.69 -6.43 2.51
CA ALA A 288 -16.72 -6.94 3.88
C ALA A 288 -16.14 -8.37 3.98
N GLU A 289 -16.45 -9.25 3.02
CA GLU A 289 -15.90 -10.60 2.90
C GLU A 289 -14.38 -10.60 2.74
N VAL A 290 -13.84 -9.75 1.84
CA VAL A 290 -12.40 -9.63 1.60
C VAL A 290 -11.67 -9.18 2.87
N VAL A 291 -12.22 -8.17 3.57
CA VAL A 291 -11.63 -7.68 4.83
C VAL A 291 -11.73 -8.73 5.93
N ARG A 292 -12.88 -9.38 6.08
CA ARG A 292 -13.10 -10.43 7.09
C ARG A 292 -12.14 -11.59 6.89
N THR A 293 -12.00 -12.05 5.65
CA THR A 293 -11.07 -13.14 5.27
C THR A 293 -9.61 -12.78 5.55
N ALA A 294 -9.23 -11.51 5.41
CA ALA A 294 -7.89 -11.10 5.74
C ALA A 294 -7.60 -11.12 7.25
N TYR A 295 -8.60 -10.82 8.08
CA TYR A 295 -8.51 -10.90 9.54
C TYR A 295 -8.68 -12.32 10.08
N GLU A 296 -9.56 -13.13 9.49
CA GLU A 296 -9.80 -14.51 9.89
C GLU A 296 -9.75 -15.39 8.63
N PRO A 297 -8.55 -15.86 8.22
CA PRO A 297 -8.39 -16.60 6.98
C PRO A 297 -9.21 -17.89 6.92
N GLY A 298 -9.55 -18.50 8.06
CA GLY A 298 -10.41 -19.69 8.13
C GLY A 298 -11.85 -19.48 7.63
N VAL A 299 -12.33 -18.22 7.56
CA VAL A 299 -13.70 -17.93 7.08
C VAL A 299 -13.82 -18.04 5.56
N SER A 300 -12.71 -18.04 4.80
CA SER A 300 -12.75 -18.04 3.34
C SER A 300 -13.54 -19.22 2.77
N GLN A 301 -13.36 -20.42 3.34
CA GLN A 301 -14.07 -21.62 2.89
C GLN A 301 -15.60 -21.47 3.07
N LEU A 302 -16.05 -20.90 4.18
CA LEU A 302 -17.48 -20.69 4.44
C LEU A 302 -18.09 -19.67 3.47
N ILE A 303 -17.34 -18.63 3.12
CA ILE A 303 -17.76 -17.63 2.13
C ILE A 303 -17.84 -18.26 0.73
N ASP A 304 -16.83 -19.04 0.34
CA ASP A 304 -16.80 -19.70 -0.96
C ASP A 304 -17.93 -20.72 -1.12
N GLN A 305 -18.23 -21.49 -0.06
CA GLN A 305 -19.38 -22.40 -0.01
C GLN A 305 -20.72 -21.66 -0.12
N ALA A 306 -20.87 -20.52 0.55
CA ALA A 306 -22.08 -19.70 0.44
C ALA A 306 -22.28 -19.19 -1.00
N ARG A 307 -21.22 -18.64 -1.60
CA ARG A 307 -21.23 -18.17 -3.00
C ARG A 307 -21.52 -19.29 -3.99
N ALA A 308 -20.89 -20.46 -3.81
CA ALA A 308 -21.15 -21.64 -4.64
C ALA A 308 -22.61 -22.10 -4.57
N ALA A 309 -23.24 -21.98 -3.40
CA ALA A 309 -24.66 -22.26 -3.21
C ALA A 309 -25.59 -21.13 -3.69
N GLY A 310 -25.07 -20.08 -4.33
CA GLY A 310 -25.83 -18.91 -4.79
C GLY A 310 -26.41 -18.06 -3.65
N ARG A 311 -25.83 -18.16 -2.44
CA ARG A 311 -26.26 -17.43 -1.24
C ARG A 311 -25.29 -16.30 -0.93
N ASP A 312 -25.84 -15.18 -0.48
CA ASP A 312 -25.05 -14.11 0.13
C ASP A 312 -24.49 -14.59 1.48
N SER A 313 -23.24 -14.26 1.80
CA SER A 313 -22.66 -14.53 3.12
C SER A 313 -23.39 -13.77 4.24
N GLY A 314 -24.07 -12.67 3.89
CA GLY A 314 -24.75 -11.80 4.85
C GLY A 314 -23.79 -10.99 5.72
N LEU A 315 -22.49 -10.98 5.38
CA LEU A 315 -21.49 -10.20 6.10
C LEU A 315 -21.68 -8.70 5.82
N THR A 316 -21.89 -7.95 6.90
CA THR A 316 -21.95 -6.49 6.83
C THR A 316 -20.62 -5.85 7.16
N TRP A 317 -20.41 -4.60 6.75
CA TRP A 317 -19.20 -3.83 7.10
C TRP A 317 -18.94 -3.75 8.62
N ALA A 318 -20.02 -3.68 9.39
CA ALA A 318 -19.98 -3.71 10.86
C ALA A 318 -19.43 -5.02 11.45
N GLN A 319 -19.30 -6.08 10.64
CA GLN A 319 -18.79 -7.39 11.03
C GLN A 319 -17.49 -7.75 10.30
N ALA A 320 -16.94 -6.84 9.48
CA ALA A 320 -15.79 -7.11 8.64
C ALA A 320 -14.46 -7.14 9.41
N GLY A 321 -14.38 -6.49 10.57
CA GLY A 321 -13.18 -6.46 11.40
C GLY A 321 -12.93 -7.77 12.18
N PRO A 322 -11.82 -7.83 12.93
CA PRO A 322 -11.51 -8.98 13.76
C PRO A 322 -12.37 -9.02 15.02
N THR A 323 -12.56 -10.21 15.58
CA THR A 323 -13.07 -10.42 16.94
C THR A 323 -12.04 -9.96 17.96
N THR A 324 -10.78 -10.28 17.69
CA THR A 324 -9.67 -9.91 18.56
C THR A 324 -8.39 -9.68 17.77
N HIS A 325 -7.60 -8.73 18.24
CA HIS A 325 -6.23 -8.60 17.76
C HIS A 325 -5.29 -8.14 18.88
N VAL A 326 -4.00 -8.43 18.69
CA VAL A 326 -2.92 -7.94 19.52
C VAL A 326 -1.79 -7.44 18.62
N ALA A 327 -1.60 -6.12 18.59
CA ALA A 327 -0.43 -5.52 17.98
C ALA A 327 0.79 -5.75 18.87
N LYS A 328 1.82 -6.38 18.31
CA LYS A 328 3.17 -6.46 18.86
C LYS A 328 4.04 -5.46 18.09
N SER A 329 5.25 -5.22 18.58
CA SER A 329 6.15 -4.25 17.94
C SER A 329 6.55 -4.67 16.52
N LYS A 330 6.70 -5.99 16.27
CA LYS A 330 7.16 -6.55 14.99
C LYS A 330 6.09 -7.35 14.23
N SER A 331 5.07 -7.84 14.93
CA SER A 331 4.00 -8.68 14.36
C SER A 331 2.63 -8.23 14.83
N TYR A 332 1.59 -8.76 14.20
CA TYR A 332 0.19 -8.44 14.45
C TYR A 332 -0.61 -9.73 14.49
N TRP A 333 -1.05 -10.10 15.68
CA TRP A 333 -1.88 -11.29 15.88
C TRP A 333 -3.36 -10.92 15.73
N HIS A 334 -4.12 -11.70 14.99
CA HIS A 334 -5.55 -11.47 14.72
C HIS A 334 -6.28 -12.79 14.44
N ASP A 335 -7.46 -13.00 15.03
CA ASP A 335 -8.38 -14.15 14.81
C ASP A 335 -7.73 -15.45 14.28
N GLY A 336 -6.76 -16.02 15.01
CA GLY A 336 -6.11 -17.30 14.68
C GLY A 336 -4.98 -17.25 13.64
N ALA A 337 -4.44 -16.07 13.37
CA ALA A 337 -3.31 -15.87 12.48
C ALA A 337 -2.38 -14.76 12.96
N THR A 338 -1.12 -14.84 12.53
CA THR A 338 -0.10 -13.83 12.79
C THR A 338 0.39 -13.22 11.48
N SER A 339 0.22 -11.90 11.38
CA SER A 339 0.74 -11.10 10.27
C SER A 339 2.03 -10.37 10.63
N VAL A 340 2.90 -10.24 9.64
CA VAL A 340 4.06 -9.35 9.67
C VAL A 340 3.99 -8.44 8.45
N THR A 341 4.12 -7.14 8.69
CA THR A 341 4.06 -6.12 7.65
C THR A 341 5.40 -5.40 7.50
N TRP A 342 5.79 -5.22 6.23
CA TRP A 342 6.90 -4.41 5.78
C TRP A 342 6.39 -3.24 4.94
N MET A 343 7.13 -2.14 4.98
CA MET A 343 6.96 -0.99 4.11
C MET A 343 8.20 -0.80 3.24
N MET A 344 8.03 -0.17 2.08
CA MET A 344 9.13 0.27 1.25
C MET A 344 9.99 1.28 2.00
N GLY A 345 11.26 0.95 2.16
CA GLY A 345 12.32 1.87 2.56
C GLY A 345 12.96 2.53 1.34
N GLU A 346 13.21 1.77 0.28
CA GLU A 346 13.78 2.25 -0.98
C GLU A 346 13.14 1.57 -2.17
N ALA A 347 12.89 2.35 -3.23
CA ALA A 347 12.44 1.85 -4.52
C ALA A 347 13.50 0.92 -5.16
N PRO A 348 13.13 0.09 -6.15
CA PRO A 348 14.08 -0.74 -6.89
C PRO A 348 15.30 0.05 -7.37
N ARG A 349 16.51 -0.50 -7.18
CA ARG A 349 17.76 0.08 -7.69
C ARG A 349 18.15 -0.52 -9.04
N GLY A 350 18.71 0.32 -9.90
CA GLY A 350 19.21 -0.09 -11.23
C GLY A 350 18.11 -0.04 -12.28
N GLU A 351 18.32 -0.78 -13.37
CA GLU A 351 17.34 -0.92 -14.45
C GLU A 351 16.18 -1.79 -13.98
N VAL A 352 14.96 -1.31 -14.18
CA VAL A 352 13.73 -2.00 -13.77
C VAL A 352 13.03 -2.51 -15.01
N PHE A 353 12.74 -3.81 -15.04
CA PHE A 353 11.96 -4.43 -16.11
C PHE A 353 10.50 -4.60 -15.69
N SER A 354 9.63 -4.96 -16.63
CA SER A 354 8.19 -5.14 -16.40
C SER A 354 7.89 -6.24 -15.36
N ASP A 355 8.79 -7.20 -15.18
CA ASP A 355 8.64 -8.35 -14.29
C ASP A 355 9.36 -8.19 -12.92
N VAL A 356 9.84 -6.98 -12.58
CA VAL A 356 10.64 -6.74 -11.36
C VAL A 356 9.99 -7.25 -10.07
N LEU A 357 8.66 -7.25 -9.97
CA LEU A 357 7.92 -7.71 -8.79
C LEU A 357 7.50 -9.18 -8.88
N ARG A 358 7.78 -9.90 -9.97
CA ARG A 358 7.26 -11.26 -10.24
C ARG A 358 7.51 -12.21 -9.08
N ASN A 359 8.72 -12.23 -8.54
CA ASN A 359 9.06 -13.09 -7.39
C ASN A 359 8.35 -12.61 -6.11
N LEU A 360 8.27 -11.30 -5.87
CA LEU A 360 7.54 -10.79 -4.71
C LEU A 360 6.05 -11.14 -4.77
N LEU A 361 5.47 -11.29 -5.96
CA LEU A 361 4.08 -11.64 -6.21
C LEU A 361 3.82 -13.15 -6.32
N SER A 362 4.86 -14.01 -6.32
CA SER A 362 4.66 -15.47 -6.43
C SER A 362 4.18 -16.09 -5.12
N ALA A 363 3.56 -17.26 -5.17
CA ALA A 363 3.30 -18.03 -3.95
C ALA A 363 4.61 -18.54 -3.30
N HIS A 364 4.52 -18.91 -2.02
CA HIS A 364 5.62 -19.49 -1.26
C HIS A 364 5.07 -20.42 -0.17
N GLY A 365 5.66 -21.60 0.03
CA GLY A 365 5.14 -22.61 0.96
C GLY A 365 5.12 -22.17 2.43
N ASP A 366 6.07 -21.32 2.83
CA ASP A 366 6.14 -20.79 4.21
C ASP A 366 5.18 -19.62 4.49
N ILE A 367 4.32 -19.22 3.54
CA ILE A 367 3.41 -18.09 3.69
C ILE A 367 2.00 -18.52 3.29
N ASP A 368 1.08 -18.53 4.25
CA ASP A 368 -0.32 -18.88 3.97
C ASP A 368 -1.02 -17.77 3.19
N ARG A 369 -0.82 -16.50 3.53
CA ARG A 369 -1.41 -15.39 2.77
C ARG A 369 -0.44 -14.22 2.65
N LYS A 370 -0.20 -13.77 1.43
CA LYS A 370 0.67 -12.63 1.14
C LYS A 370 -0.08 -11.54 0.39
N ARG A 371 -0.03 -10.31 0.90
CA ARG A 371 -0.56 -9.12 0.23
C ARG A 371 0.58 -8.17 -0.11
N VAL A 372 0.64 -7.75 -1.37
CA VAL A 372 1.56 -6.72 -1.85
C VAL A 372 0.73 -5.54 -2.34
N SER A 373 0.79 -4.44 -1.60
CA SER A 373 0.01 -3.23 -1.82
C SER A 373 0.91 -2.11 -2.34
N LEU A 374 0.67 -1.67 -3.57
CA LEU A 374 1.27 -0.48 -4.16
C LEU A 374 0.32 0.70 -3.97
N ILE A 375 0.76 1.73 -3.26
CA ILE A 375 -0.05 2.92 -2.96
C ILE A 375 0.49 4.08 -3.79
N TYR A 376 -0.36 4.69 -4.61
CA TYR A 376 -0.04 5.79 -5.50
C TYR A 376 -0.77 7.06 -5.06
N ARG A 377 -0.06 8.19 -5.07
CA ARG A 377 -0.59 9.54 -4.82
C ARG A 377 -0.14 10.43 -5.98
N PRO A 378 -0.96 10.55 -7.03
CA PRO A 378 -0.63 11.37 -8.18
C PRO A 378 -0.69 12.86 -7.81
N HIS A 379 0.23 13.64 -8.36
CA HIS A 379 0.16 15.10 -8.28
C HIS A 379 -0.71 15.66 -9.39
N SER A 380 -1.37 16.78 -9.12
CA SER A 380 -2.03 17.54 -10.19
C SER A 380 -0.99 18.01 -11.21
N PRO A 381 -1.38 18.24 -12.49
CA PRO A 381 -0.45 18.75 -13.50
C PRO A 381 0.29 20.03 -13.09
N ALA A 382 -0.39 20.95 -12.40
CA ALA A 382 0.21 22.20 -11.93
C ALA A 382 1.26 21.98 -10.81
N GLU A 383 0.98 21.06 -9.88
CA GLU A 383 1.94 20.68 -8.84
C GLU A 383 3.14 19.94 -9.43
N ALA A 384 2.90 19.02 -10.37
CA ALA A 384 3.94 18.26 -11.06
C ALA A 384 4.95 19.18 -11.75
N ALA A 385 4.46 20.16 -12.54
CA ALA A 385 5.31 21.16 -13.19
C ALA A 385 6.15 21.96 -12.19
N THR A 386 5.52 22.42 -11.09
CA THR A 386 6.20 23.17 -10.03
C THR A 386 7.30 22.35 -9.35
N ILE A 387 7.01 21.08 -9.05
CA ILE A 387 7.96 20.16 -8.41
C ILE A 387 9.12 19.87 -9.35
N ALA A 388 8.85 19.56 -10.63
CA ALA A 388 9.87 19.25 -11.63
C ALA A 388 10.82 20.45 -11.84
N ASP A 389 10.29 21.66 -11.98
CA ASP A 389 11.09 22.88 -12.13
C ASP A 389 11.93 23.18 -10.88
N ARG A 390 11.34 23.06 -9.68
CA ARG A 390 12.06 23.28 -8.41
C ARG A 390 13.19 22.28 -8.25
N ASP A 391 12.94 21.01 -8.54
CA ASP A 391 13.91 19.94 -8.42
C ASP A 391 15.06 20.09 -9.41
N TYR A 392 14.77 20.49 -10.65
CA TYR A 392 15.78 20.82 -11.65
C TYR A 392 16.69 21.97 -11.20
N ARG A 393 16.12 23.07 -10.69
CA ARG A 393 16.88 24.20 -10.16
C ARG A 393 17.74 23.80 -8.95
N ALA A 394 17.18 23.00 -8.05
CA ALA A 394 17.90 22.52 -6.88
C ALA A 394 19.06 21.58 -7.26
N ALA A 395 18.86 20.68 -8.21
CA ALA A 395 19.92 19.79 -8.70
C ALA A 395 21.03 20.59 -9.39
N ARG A 396 20.68 21.56 -10.25
CA ARG A 396 21.65 22.44 -10.92
C ARG A 396 22.51 23.21 -9.91
N SER A 397 21.88 23.84 -8.91
CA SER A 397 22.60 24.59 -7.88
C SER A 397 23.54 23.69 -7.06
N ARG A 398 23.17 22.42 -6.81
CA ARG A 398 24.05 21.45 -6.13
C ARG A 398 25.27 21.10 -6.96
N THR A 399 25.13 20.92 -8.27
CA THR A 399 26.27 20.67 -9.16
C THR A 399 27.27 21.83 -9.14
N GLU A 400 26.78 23.08 -9.04
CA GLU A 400 27.61 24.28 -8.98
C GLU A 400 28.32 24.47 -7.62
N THR A 401 27.68 24.06 -6.51
CA THR A 401 28.17 24.31 -5.14
C THR A 401 28.95 23.15 -4.53
N THR A 402 28.80 21.93 -5.04
CA THR A 402 29.37 20.72 -4.44
C THR A 402 30.81 20.49 -4.93
N ARG A 403 31.79 20.63 -4.02
CA ARG A 403 33.21 20.32 -4.33
C ARG A 403 33.54 18.82 -4.22
N ASN A 404 32.84 18.07 -3.35
CA ASN A 404 33.06 16.63 -3.13
C ASN A 404 31.83 15.83 -3.57
N GLY A 405 31.99 14.82 -4.44
CA GLY A 405 30.88 14.00 -4.93
C GLY A 405 30.20 14.52 -6.20
N GLN A 406 30.95 15.22 -7.06
CA GLN A 406 30.46 15.83 -8.31
C GLN A 406 29.72 14.83 -9.20
N ALA A 407 30.22 13.60 -9.35
CA ALA A 407 29.58 12.57 -10.16
C ALA A 407 28.13 12.23 -9.71
N HIS A 408 27.88 12.24 -8.40
CA HIS A 408 26.53 11.99 -7.87
C HIS A 408 25.60 13.20 -8.11
N ALA A 409 26.12 14.42 -7.92
CA ALA A 409 25.37 15.64 -8.20
C ALA A 409 25.06 15.79 -9.69
N GLU A 410 25.98 15.40 -10.57
CA GLU A 410 25.79 15.38 -12.02
C GLU A 410 24.74 14.34 -12.44
N ALA A 411 24.80 13.12 -11.92
CA ALA A 411 23.78 12.11 -12.16
C ALA A 411 22.38 12.57 -11.68
N GLU A 412 22.29 13.20 -10.50
CA GLU A 412 21.03 13.80 -10.02
C GLU A 412 20.52 14.91 -10.96
N TYR A 413 21.42 15.73 -11.52
CA TYR A 413 21.06 16.79 -12.46
C TYR A 413 20.53 16.23 -13.78
N ILE A 414 21.18 15.22 -14.35
CA ILE A 414 20.73 14.54 -15.58
C ILE A 414 19.34 13.92 -15.37
N ALA A 415 19.14 13.21 -14.27
CA ALA A 415 17.86 12.61 -13.89
C ALA A 415 16.74 13.65 -13.71
N ALA A 416 17.05 14.78 -13.08
CA ALA A 416 16.10 15.88 -12.90
C ALA A 416 15.76 16.59 -14.23
N ALA A 417 16.75 16.76 -15.12
CA ALA A 417 16.55 17.30 -16.45
C ALA A 417 15.65 16.40 -17.31
N GLN A 418 15.86 15.08 -17.25
CA GLN A 418 15.01 14.09 -17.90
C GLN A 418 13.57 14.15 -17.38
N THR A 419 13.39 14.17 -16.05
CA THR A 419 12.05 14.27 -15.42
C THR A 419 11.30 15.50 -15.92
N ARG A 420 11.99 16.65 -15.99
CA ARG A 420 11.42 17.91 -16.48
C ARG A 420 11.04 17.84 -17.96
N GLN A 421 11.86 17.17 -18.77
CA GLN A 421 11.56 16.99 -20.20
C GLN A 421 10.36 16.07 -20.41
N GLU A 422 10.24 15.00 -19.63
CA GLU A 422 9.09 14.08 -19.67
C GLU A 422 7.80 14.77 -19.20
N GLU A 423 7.86 15.55 -18.12
CA GLU A 423 6.75 16.36 -17.63
C GLU A 423 6.30 17.37 -18.69
N ALA A 424 7.23 18.09 -19.34
CA ALA A 424 6.92 19.00 -20.44
C ALA A 424 6.28 18.31 -21.66
N ARG A 425 6.49 16.99 -21.82
CA ARG A 425 5.80 16.14 -22.84
C ARG A 425 4.44 15.63 -22.37
N GLY A 426 4.02 15.98 -21.15
CA GLY A 426 2.73 15.62 -20.56
C GLY A 426 2.76 14.38 -19.66
N ALA A 427 3.93 13.92 -19.21
CA ALA A 427 4.01 12.88 -18.19
C ALA A 427 3.50 13.39 -16.83
N GLY A 428 2.78 12.55 -16.10
CA GLY A 428 2.38 12.85 -14.72
C GLY A 428 3.50 12.55 -13.72
N LEU A 429 3.48 13.22 -12.56
CA LEU A 429 4.37 12.92 -11.45
C LEU A 429 3.55 12.27 -10.32
N THR A 430 3.94 11.07 -9.91
CA THR A 430 3.20 10.28 -8.92
C THR A 430 4.12 9.79 -7.82
N LEU A 431 3.75 10.06 -6.57
CA LEU A 431 4.39 9.42 -5.42
C LEU A 431 3.88 7.99 -5.32
N PHE A 432 4.77 7.04 -5.04
CA PHE A 432 4.37 5.67 -4.78
C PHE A 432 5.06 5.10 -3.54
N GLY A 433 4.37 4.18 -2.89
CA GLY A 433 4.84 3.38 -1.78
C GLY A 433 4.47 1.92 -1.99
N LEU A 434 5.14 1.02 -1.28
CA LEU A 434 4.82 -0.40 -1.29
C LEU A 434 4.70 -0.90 0.16
N VAL A 435 3.71 -1.73 0.43
CA VAL A 435 3.47 -2.42 1.70
C VAL A 435 3.33 -3.91 1.41
N VAL A 436 4.08 -4.74 2.13
CA VAL A 436 3.97 -6.20 2.04
C VAL A 436 3.47 -6.72 3.37
N THR A 437 2.46 -7.56 3.38
CA THR A 437 2.02 -8.29 4.58
C THR A 437 2.05 -9.77 4.29
N ALA A 438 2.79 -10.52 5.10
CA ALA A 438 2.74 -11.98 5.13
C ALA A 438 1.97 -12.42 6.37
N THR A 439 1.02 -13.34 6.18
CA THR A 439 0.15 -13.88 7.21
C THR A 439 0.43 -15.37 7.28
N VAL A 440 0.65 -15.88 8.48
CA VAL A 440 0.69 -17.31 8.77
C VAL A 440 -0.44 -17.65 9.71
N LEU A 441 -1.12 -18.75 9.45
CA LEU A 441 -2.09 -19.35 10.35
C LEU A 441 -1.37 -19.81 11.62
N ASP A 442 -1.99 -19.56 12.77
CA ASP A 442 -1.42 -20.00 14.02
C ASP A 442 -1.49 -21.52 14.13
N ASP A 443 -0.35 -22.11 14.47
CA ASP A 443 -0.23 -23.47 14.96
C ASP A 443 0.34 -23.35 16.38
N GLU A 444 -0.33 -23.96 17.38
CA GLU A 444 -0.04 -23.74 18.80
C GLU A 444 1.42 -24.07 19.16
N ASP A 445 2.04 -25.01 18.44
CA ASP A 445 3.42 -25.44 18.69
C ASP A 445 4.46 -24.76 17.79
N GLU A 446 4.05 -24.24 16.63
CA GLU A 446 4.98 -23.79 15.58
C GLU A 446 4.89 -22.30 15.20
N GLU A 447 3.97 -21.50 15.79
CA GLU A 447 3.73 -20.07 15.44
C GLU A 447 5.04 -19.30 15.19
N LYS A 448 5.96 -19.33 16.17
CA LYS A 448 7.22 -18.56 16.09
C LYS A 448 8.12 -19.02 14.94
N SER A 449 8.19 -20.32 14.71
CA SER A 449 9.00 -20.93 13.64
C SER A 449 8.42 -20.55 12.28
N ARG A 450 7.09 -20.67 12.12
CA ARG A 450 6.39 -20.31 10.88
C ARG A 450 6.50 -18.82 10.57
N VAL A 451 6.33 -17.95 11.56
CA VAL A 451 6.54 -16.50 11.39
C VAL A 451 7.97 -16.22 10.94
N GLN A 452 8.99 -16.85 11.55
CA GLN A 452 10.38 -16.67 11.15
C GLN A 452 10.64 -17.16 9.71
N ALA A 453 10.08 -18.31 9.32
CA ALA A 453 10.17 -18.82 7.96
C ALA A 453 9.52 -17.87 6.95
N ALA A 454 8.34 -17.33 7.26
CA ALA A 454 7.66 -16.33 6.44
C ALA A 454 8.47 -15.03 6.30
N GLU A 455 9.14 -14.57 7.36
CA GLU A 455 10.03 -13.39 7.28
C GLU A 455 11.20 -13.62 6.31
N VAL A 456 11.86 -14.78 6.41
CA VAL A 456 12.96 -15.17 5.51
C VAL A 456 12.46 -15.32 4.07
N ALA A 457 11.27 -15.92 3.88
CA ALA A 457 10.65 -16.05 2.58
C ALA A 457 10.40 -14.68 1.93
N VAL A 458 9.83 -13.71 2.64
CA VAL A 458 9.62 -12.35 2.11
C VAL A 458 10.94 -11.67 1.75
N GLU A 459 11.99 -11.83 2.57
CA GLU A 459 13.31 -11.30 2.26
C GLU A 459 13.85 -11.88 0.94
N ASN A 460 13.81 -13.20 0.78
CA ASN A 460 14.25 -13.90 -0.43
C ASN A 460 13.43 -13.50 -1.66
N LEU A 461 12.11 -13.39 -1.54
CA LEU A 461 11.21 -13.01 -2.63
C LEU A 461 11.41 -11.55 -3.07
N SER A 462 11.82 -10.67 -2.15
CA SER A 462 12.05 -9.25 -2.42
C SER A 462 13.44 -8.94 -3.00
N ALA A 463 14.43 -9.79 -2.75
CA ALA A 463 15.82 -9.55 -3.14
C ALA A 463 16.02 -9.34 -4.66
N PRO A 464 15.40 -10.12 -5.56
CA PRO A 464 15.52 -9.93 -7.01
C PRO A 464 14.98 -8.58 -7.49
N ALA A 465 13.93 -8.07 -6.83
CA ALA A 465 13.37 -6.75 -7.13
C ALA A 465 14.29 -5.60 -6.70
N ARG A 466 15.33 -5.89 -5.90
CA ARG A 466 16.26 -4.91 -5.29
C ARG A 466 15.53 -3.80 -4.53
N ILE A 467 14.39 -4.14 -3.94
CA ILE A 467 13.59 -3.24 -3.10
C ILE A 467 14.07 -3.39 -1.67
N ALA A 468 14.35 -2.27 -1.00
CA ALA A 468 14.68 -2.32 0.42
C ALA A 468 13.38 -2.30 1.24
N LEU A 469 12.99 -3.45 1.80
CA LEU A 469 11.87 -3.56 2.72
C LEU A 469 12.31 -3.28 4.15
N ARG A 470 11.42 -2.66 4.93
CA ARG A 470 11.61 -2.43 6.37
C ARG A 470 10.35 -2.81 7.13
N TYR A 471 10.50 -3.40 8.31
CA TYR A 471 9.36 -3.69 9.18
C TYR A 471 8.56 -2.43 9.52
N ALA A 472 7.24 -2.60 9.66
CA ALA A 472 6.33 -1.61 10.23
C ALA A 472 6.41 -1.57 11.77
N TRP A 473 7.61 -1.35 12.30
CA TRP A 473 7.88 -1.36 13.74
C TRP A 473 6.94 -0.42 14.52
N GLY A 474 6.19 -1.00 15.47
CA GLY A 474 5.24 -0.28 16.32
C GLY A 474 4.02 0.29 15.57
N SER A 475 3.76 -0.18 14.35
CA SER A 475 2.61 0.23 13.51
C SER A 475 2.16 -0.91 12.61
N GLN A 476 2.24 -2.15 13.11
CA GLN A 476 1.89 -3.36 12.35
C GLN A 476 0.40 -3.41 12.01
N ASP A 477 -0.44 -2.94 12.93
CA ASP A 477 -1.88 -2.74 12.75
C ASP A 477 -2.21 -1.77 11.60
N ALA A 478 -1.58 -0.59 11.58
CA ALA A 478 -1.76 0.39 10.52
C ALA A 478 -1.17 -0.10 9.18
N GLY A 479 -0.04 -0.81 9.23
CA GLY A 479 0.56 -1.45 8.05
C GLY A 479 -0.35 -2.53 7.45
N PHE A 480 -0.93 -3.38 8.29
CA PHE A 480 -1.88 -4.40 7.89
C PHE A 480 -3.11 -3.77 7.20
N LEU A 481 -3.68 -2.71 7.78
CA LEU A 481 -4.78 -1.95 7.17
C LEU A 481 -4.39 -1.35 5.81
N ALA A 482 -3.19 -0.80 5.69
CA ALA A 482 -2.67 -0.26 4.42
C ALA A 482 -2.36 -1.34 3.36
N ALA A 483 -2.36 -2.62 3.75
CA ALA A 483 -2.24 -3.75 2.83
C ALA A 483 -3.60 -4.32 2.40
N LEU A 484 -4.70 -3.94 3.06
CA LEU A 484 -6.05 -4.31 2.66
C LEU A 484 -6.53 -3.50 1.45
N PRO A 485 -7.38 -4.05 0.57
CA PRO A 485 -7.94 -3.35 -0.58
C PRO A 485 -9.12 -2.46 -0.18
N ILE A 486 -8.88 -1.53 0.74
CA ILE A 486 -9.88 -0.60 1.29
C ILE A 486 -9.47 0.87 1.11
N GLY A 487 -8.40 1.14 0.36
CA GLY A 487 -7.95 2.50 0.06
C GLY A 487 -7.31 3.23 1.23
N VAL A 488 -6.61 2.54 2.14
CA VAL A 488 -5.93 3.21 3.26
C VAL A 488 -4.62 3.85 2.80
N ILE A 489 -4.61 5.19 2.68
CA ILE A 489 -3.43 5.98 2.32
C ILE A 489 -2.83 6.58 3.58
N LEU A 490 -1.80 5.93 4.14
CA LEU A 490 -1.23 6.29 5.46
C LEU A 490 -0.93 7.80 5.65
N PRO A 491 -0.27 8.52 4.72
CA PRO A 491 0.02 9.95 4.92
C PRO A 491 -1.22 10.86 4.98
N GLU A 492 -2.37 10.39 4.51
CA GLU A 492 -3.63 11.13 4.49
C GLU A 492 -4.56 10.70 5.62
N HIS A 493 -4.59 9.40 5.94
CA HIS A 493 -5.47 8.84 6.97
C HIS A 493 -4.92 8.92 8.39
N VAL A 494 -3.62 9.16 8.57
CA VAL A 494 -3.04 9.34 9.91
C VAL A 494 -3.37 10.74 10.45
N THR A 495 -3.99 10.78 11.63
CA THR A 495 -4.43 12.01 12.32
C THR A 495 -3.28 12.99 12.65
N LEU A 496 -2.04 12.47 12.75
CA LEU A 496 -0.84 13.29 12.89
C LEU A 496 -0.58 14.06 11.58
N LYS A 497 -1.18 15.25 11.49
CA LYS A 497 -0.84 16.26 10.48
C LYS A 497 0.57 16.79 10.76
N LEU A 498 1.59 16.08 10.27
CA LEU A 498 2.93 16.65 10.17
C LEU A 498 2.85 17.90 9.28
N PRO A 499 3.59 18.98 9.60
CA PRO A 499 3.62 20.18 8.77
C PRO A 499 3.91 19.81 7.32
N LYS A 500 3.22 20.44 6.36
CA LYS A 500 3.34 20.14 4.91
C LYS A 500 4.79 20.13 4.39
N THR A 501 5.70 20.80 5.07
CA THR A 501 7.14 20.85 4.76
C THR A 501 7.91 19.56 5.10
N LEU A 502 7.30 18.65 5.86
CA LEU A 502 7.82 17.31 6.21
C LEU A 502 7.06 16.19 5.49
N LYS A 503 6.02 16.50 4.70
CA LYS A 503 5.28 15.55 3.87
C LYS A 503 5.97 15.30 2.53
#